data_AF-A0AAE0IF21-F1
#
_entry.id   AF-A0AAE0IF21-F1
#
_cell.length_a   1.000
_cell.length_b   1.000
_cell.length_c   1.000
_cell.angle_alpha   90.00
_cell.angle_beta   90.00
_cell.angle_gamma   90.00
#
_symmetry.space_group_name_H-M   'P 1'
#
loop_
_entity.id
_entity.type
_entity.pdbx_description
1 polymer ?
#
loop_
_entity_poly.entity_id
_entity_poly.type
_entity_poly.pdbx_seq_one_letter_code
_entity_poly.pdbx_strand_id
1 'polypeptide(L)'
;MSQPLFGLVPAGQPVIVTPTETPTPNTFLYAIPTTKAAFSHIVIFLLPGIVLPEGSAAAIYLVTPAAPGQAAPNSRFLGGVGTGKESAIFKIGSGGQGQGGQENVVLGISLEPAESVAARMAEMSSATATGAGALVPVSAAADQRLGPSTLVLAQRIIKNAFNFLASFSGTAGQVEVVPLKAFEDWWRKFESKLRTDPGFLERDD
;
A
#
# COMPACT_ATOMS: atom_id res chain seq x y z
N MET A 1 18.91 26.83 -11.92
CA MET A 1 18.36 25.86 -10.95
C MET A 1 17.36 25.01 -11.70
N SER A 2 17.53 23.69 -11.74
CA SER A 2 16.56 22.80 -12.39
C SER A 2 15.24 22.86 -11.62
N GLN A 3 14.14 23.18 -12.30
CA GLN A 3 12.83 23.27 -11.66
C GLN A 3 12.41 21.87 -11.18
N PRO A 4 11.95 21.72 -9.92
CA PRO A 4 11.48 20.43 -9.44
C PRO A 4 10.22 20.03 -10.22
N LEU A 5 10.15 18.76 -10.62
CA LEU A 5 9.03 18.22 -11.39
C LEU A 5 8.03 17.44 -10.51
N PHE A 6 8.55 16.78 -9.47
CA PHE A 6 7.80 15.83 -8.65
C PHE A 6 7.84 16.23 -7.17
N GLY A 7 6.74 15.98 -6.47
CA GLY A 7 6.65 16.02 -5.02
C GLY A 7 6.47 14.60 -4.47
N LEU A 8 7.19 14.30 -3.39
CA LEU A 8 7.13 13.03 -2.69
C LEU A 8 6.76 13.29 -1.23
N VAL A 9 5.79 12.56 -0.70
CA VAL A 9 5.36 12.66 0.70
C VAL A 9 5.37 11.26 1.31
N PRO A 10 6.45 10.88 2.02
CA PRO A 10 6.43 9.70 2.87
C PRO A 10 5.39 9.90 3.97
N ALA A 11 4.63 8.85 4.30
CA ALA A 11 3.59 8.96 5.33
C ALA A 11 4.18 9.43 6.67
N GLY A 12 3.63 10.52 7.22
CA GLY A 12 4.09 11.11 8.48
C GLY A 12 5.38 11.95 8.37
N GLN A 13 5.88 12.22 7.17
CA GLN A 13 7.08 13.04 6.94
C GLN A 13 6.79 14.27 6.06
N PRO A 14 7.65 15.30 6.10
CA PRO A 14 7.53 16.47 5.23
C PRO A 14 7.62 16.11 3.74
N VAL A 15 7.08 17.00 2.90
CA VAL A 15 7.20 16.90 1.45
C VAL A 15 8.65 17.09 1.00
N ILE A 16 9.09 16.23 0.08
CA ILE A 16 10.39 16.28 -0.59
C ILE A 16 10.11 16.62 -2.05
N VAL A 17 10.65 17.76 -2.51
CA VAL A 17 10.50 18.23 -3.91
C VAL A 17 11.81 18.27 -4.66
N THR A 18 12.93 18.22 -3.94
CA THR A 18 14.27 18.34 -4.53
C THR A 18 14.87 16.94 -4.68
N PRO A 19 15.23 16.51 -5.90
CA PRO A 19 15.95 15.26 -6.09
C PRO A 19 17.33 15.33 -5.45
N THR A 20 17.78 14.23 -4.86
CA THR A 20 19.12 14.08 -4.31
C THR A 20 20.16 14.00 -5.41
N GLU A 21 19.85 13.26 -6.47
CA GLU A 21 20.71 13.12 -7.65
C GLU A 21 19.87 13.09 -8.93
N THR A 22 20.45 13.59 -10.03
CA THR A 22 19.85 13.51 -11.36
C THR A 22 20.89 12.95 -12.35
N PRO A 23 21.09 11.62 -12.39
CA PRO A 23 22.12 11.00 -13.22
C PRO A 23 21.93 11.28 -14.72
N THR A 24 20.67 11.40 -15.15
CA THR A 24 20.29 11.81 -16.50
C THR A 24 19.24 12.90 -16.43
N PRO A 25 18.99 13.67 -17.51
CA PRO A 25 17.92 14.68 -17.53
C PRO A 25 16.51 14.10 -17.31
N ASN A 26 16.34 12.80 -17.54
CA ASN A 26 15.07 12.11 -17.45
C ASN A 26 14.96 11.26 -16.18
N THR A 27 16.02 11.14 -15.38
CA THR A 27 16.07 10.26 -14.21
C THR A 27 16.38 11.08 -12.95
N PHE A 28 15.53 10.93 -11.95
CA PHE A 28 15.57 11.65 -10.69
C PHE A 28 15.64 10.65 -9.54
N LEU A 29 16.64 10.77 -8.68
CA LEU A 29 16.78 9.94 -7.48
C LEU A 29 16.45 10.76 -6.24
N TYR A 30 15.59 10.22 -5.38
CA TYR A 30 15.18 10.81 -4.11
C TYR A 30 15.60 9.88 -2.98
N ALA A 31 16.61 10.27 -2.22
CA ALA A 31 16.95 9.62 -0.95
C ALA A 31 16.04 10.16 0.15
N ILE A 32 15.23 9.30 0.74
CA ILE A 32 14.34 9.67 1.84
C ILE A 32 15.17 9.68 3.13
N PRO A 33 15.25 10.82 3.85
CA PRO A 33 15.97 10.88 5.11
C PRO A 33 15.44 9.84 6.10
N THR A 34 16.35 9.16 6.79
CA THR A 34 15.97 8.27 7.87
C THR A 34 15.38 9.10 9.01
N THR A 35 14.14 8.79 9.40
CA THR A 35 13.49 9.42 10.54
C THR A 35 13.17 8.37 11.60
N LYS A 36 12.89 8.81 12.83
CA LYS A 36 12.52 7.91 13.93
C LYS A 36 11.20 7.17 13.69
N ALA A 37 10.36 7.69 12.79
CA ALA A 37 9.06 7.10 12.46
C ALA A 37 9.19 6.24 11.19
N ALA A 38 8.92 4.95 11.34
CA ALA A 38 8.78 4.03 10.22
C ALA A 38 7.57 4.42 9.36
N PHE A 39 7.70 4.30 8.03
CA PHE A 39 6.61 4.54 7.09
C PHE A 39 6.52 3.40 6.07
N SER A 40 5.30 3.09 5.64
CA SER A 40 5.04 2.04 4.64
C SER A 40 4.41 2.55 3.36
N HIS A 41 4.00 3.83 3.32
CA HIS A 41 3.34 4.43 2.18
C HIS A 41 4.07 5.70 1.78
N ILE A 42 4.15 5.94 0.48
CA ILE A 42 4.61 7.20 -0.07
C ILE A 42 3.64 7.68 -1.14
N VAL A 43 3.34 8.97 -1.11
CA VAL A 43 2.57 9.64 -2.16
C VAL A 43 3.56 10.32 -3.10
N ILE A 44 3.37 10.15 -4.39
CA ILE A 44 4.16 10.81 -5.44
C ILE A 44 3.21 11.55 -6.35
N PHE A 45 3.52 12.80 -6.68
CA PHE A 45 2.67 13.65 -7.50
C PHE A 45 3.48 14.62 -8.35
N LEU A 46 2.89 15.08 -9.45
CA LEU A 46 3.41 16.18 -10.26
C LEU A 46 3.18 17.51 -9.55
N LEU A 47 4.18 18.39 -9.55
CA LEU A 47 4.03 19.71 -8.97
C LEU A 47 3.07 20.58 -9.82
N PRO A 48 2.31 21.50 -9.21
CA PRO A 48 1.36 22.34 -9.93
C PRO A 48 2.03 23.12 -11.07
N GLY A 49 1.42 23.11 -12.25
CA GLY A 49 1.91 23.84 -13.42
C GLY A 49 3.04 23.15 -14.20
N ILE A 50 3.44 21.93 -13.80
CA ILE A 50 4.35 21.09 -14.57
C ILE A 50 3.56 20.24 -15.57
N VAL A 51 3.97 20.27 -16.83
CA VAL A 51 3.46 19.38 -17.87
C VAL A 51 4.61 18.49 -18.33
N LEU A 52 4.40 17.18 -18.30
CA LEU A 52 5.38 16.24 -18.83
C LEU A 52 5.45 16.35 -20.35
N PRO A 53 6.60 16.00 -20.98
CA PRO A 53 6.68 15.92 -22.44
C PRO A 53 5.55 15.04 -23.02
N GLU A 54 5.04 15.42 -24.19
CA GLU A 54 3.96 14.66 -24.83
C GLU A 54 4.33 13.19 -25.02
N GLY A 55 3.37 12.31 -24.75
CA GLY A 55 3.58 10.87 -24.83
C GLY A 55 4.52 10.29 -23.77
N SER A 56 4.90 11.04 -22.72
CA SER A 56 5.76 10.56 -21.64
C SER A 56 5.01 10.38 -20.31
N ALA A 57 5.49 9.44 -19.50
CA ALA A 57 5.04 9.19 -18.15
C ALA A 57 6.25 8.95 -17.22
N ALA A 58 6.07 9.26 -15.94
CA ALA A 58 7.06 9.01 -14.91
C ALA A 58 6.91 7.58 -14.38
N ALA A 59 7.89 6.71 -14.68
CA ALA A 59 8.05 5.39 -14.10
C ALA A 59 8.73 5.49 -12.74
N ILE A 60 8.19 4.80 -11.75
CA ILE A 60 8.60 4.91 -10.34
C ILE A 60 9.20 3.58 -9.91
N TYR A 61 10.40 3.65 -9.33
CA TYR A 61 11.19 2.51 -8.90
C TYR A 61 11.59 2.67 -7.44
N LEU A 62 11.50 1.58 -6.68
CA LEU A 62 12.20 1.43 -5.41
C LEU A 62 13.61 0.95 -5.70
N VAL A 63 14.61 1.72 -5.30
CA VAL A 63 16.02 1.39 -5.46
C VAL A 63 16.55 0.94 -4.11
N THR A 64 16.93 -0.34 -4.03
CA THR A 64 17.61 -0.90 -2.86
C THR A 64 19.11 -0.88 -3.12
N PRO A 65 19.93 -0.31 -2.21
CA PRO A 65 21.38 -0.35 -2.34
C PRO A 65 21.86 -1.81 -2.41
N ALA A 66 22.95 -2.04 -3.13
CA ALA A 66 23.48 -3.38 -3.30
C ALA A 66 23.91 -3.98 -1.95
N ALA A 67 23.48 -5.21 -1.66
CA ALA A 67 23.96 -5.95 -0.50
C ALA A 67 25.45 -6.30 -0.67
N PRO A 68 26.20 -6.52 0.43
CA PRO A 68 27.60 -6.95 0.35
C PRO A 68 27.72 -8.23 -0.50
N GLY A 69 28.33 -8.14 -1.68
CA GLY A 69 28.48 -9.25 -2.64
C GLY A 69 27.67 -9.12 -3.93
N GLN A 70 26.80 -8.12 -4.07
CA GLN A 70 26.21 -7.73 -5.37
C GLN A 70 26.89 -6.47 -5.91
N ALA A 71 27.23 -6.49 -7.20
CA ALA A 71 27.89 -5.35 -7.87
C ALA A 71 26.91 -4.25 -8.34
N ALA A 72 25.60 -4.54 -8.40
CA ALA A 72 24.59 -3.63 -8.92
C ALA A 72 23.43 -3.41 -7.94
N PRO A 73 22.89 -2.18 -7.84
CA PRO A 73 21.71 -1.89 -7.03
C PRO A 73 20.49 -2.60 -7.59
N ASN A 74 19.61 -3.08 -6.72
CA ASN A 74 18.35 -3.71 -7.14
C ASN A 74 17.29 -2.62 -7.33
N SER A 75 16.62 -2.62 -8.48
CA SER A 75 15.51 -1.71 -8.77
C SER A 75 14.22 -2.48 -8.98
N ARG A 76 13.19 -2.12 -8.22
CA ARG A 76 11.85 -2.71 -8.31
C ARG A 76 10.86 -1.67 -8.81
N PHE A 77 10.17 -1.95 -9.90
CA PHE A 77 9.10 -1.10 -10.41
C PHE A 77 7.91 -1.08 -9.43
N LEU A 78 7.41 0.13 -9.13
CA LEU A 78 6.26 0.37 -8.25
C LEU A 78 5.01 0.81 -9.04
N GLY A 79 5.19 1.50 -10.16
CA GLY A 79 4.10 1.98 -11.01
C GLY A 79 4.47 3.26 -11.75
N GLY A 80 3.47 4.00 -12.23
CA GLY A 80 3.69 5.24 -12.96
C GLY A 80 2.69 6.36 -12.67
N VAL A 81 3.13 7.58 -12.97
CA VAL A 81 2.40 8.85 -12.83
C VAL A 81 2.56 9.63 -14.15
N GLY A 82 1.52 10.28 -14.64
CA GLY A 82 1.57 10.99 -15.92
C GLY A 82 0.32 11.81 -16.19
N THR A 83 0.17 12.31 -17.41
CA THR A 83 -1.00 13.08 -17.82
C THR A 83 -2.28 12.26 -17.63
N GLY A 84 -3.25 12.79 -16.89
CA GLY A 84 -4.50 12.09 -16.52
C GLY A 84 -4.43 11.30 -15.21
N LYS A 85 -3.22 11.01 -14.69
CA LYS A 85 -3.00 10.45 -13.35
C LYS A 85 -1.79 11.12 -12.72
N GLU A 86 -2.01 12.31 -12.20
CA GLU A 86 -0.96 13.23 -11.74
C GLU A 86 -0.41 12.87 -10.36
N SER A 87 -1.06 11.94 -9.64
CA SER A 87 -0.60 11.44 -8.36
C SER A 87 -0.90 9.95 -8.16
N ALA A 88 -0.10 9.31 -7.31
CA ALA A 88 -0.28 7.92 -6.92
C ALA A 88 0.33 7.65 -5.54
N ILE A 89 -0.21 6.65 -4.84
CA ILE A 89 0.28 6.17 -3.54
C ILE A 89 0.90 4.80 -3.73
N PHE A 90 2.09 4.59 -3.19
CA PHE A 90 2.83 3.34 -3.30
C PHE A 90 3.14 2.79 -1.92
N LYS A 91 2.89 1.49 -1.75
CA LYS A 91 3.32 0.76 -0.56
C LYS A 91 4.80 0.38 -0.72
N ILE A 92 5.64 0.97 0.11
CA ILE A 92 7.03 0.61 0.27
C ILE A 92 7.04 -0.52 1.31
N GLY A 93 6.99 -1.78 0.84
CA GLY A 93 6.95 -2.92 1.73
C GLY A 93 8.17 -2.92 2.66
N SER A 94 7.96 -3.20 3.96
CA SER A 94 9.02 -3.78 4.79
C SER A 94 9.26 -5.19 4.26
N GLY A 95 10.11 -5.32 3.24
CA GLY A 95 10.41 -6.62 2.62
C GLY A 95 10.78 -7.63 3.71
N GLY A 96 10.01 -8.71 3.80
CA GLY A 96 10.24 -9.74 4.79
C GLY A 96 11.62 -10.37 4.65
N GLN A 97 12.19 -10.73 5.81
CA GLN A 97 13.35 -11.59 6.02
C GLN A 97 14.68 -11.12 5.41
N GLY A 98 15.37 -10.26 6.14
CA GLY A 98 16.77 -9.96 5.90
C GLY A 98 17.21 -8.68 6.60
N GLN A 99 17.43 -8.78 7.91
CA GLN A 99 18.36 -7.98 8.73
C GLN A 99 18.83 -6.64 8.12
N GLY A 100 18.21 -5.55 8.58
CA GLY A 100 18.59 -4.17 8.27
C GLY A 100 17.36 -3.29 8.40
N GLY A 101 17.40 -2.28 9.26
CA GLY A 101 16.33 -1.31 9.44
C GLY A 101 15.99 -0.60 8.13
N GLN A 102 14.97 0.26 8.17
CA GLN A 102 14.72 1.24 7.11
C GLN A 102 15.84 2.29 7.11
N GLU A 103 17.08 1.89 6.82
CA GLU A 103 18.24 2.77 6.99
C GLU A 103 18.65 3.49 5.70
N ASN A 104 18.03 3.21 4.55
CA ASN A 104 18.05 4.13 3.42
C ASN A 104 16.99 3.74 2.36
N VAL A 105 15.90 4.51 2.23
CA VAL A 105 14.92 4.30 1.15
C VAL A 105 15.25 5.26 0.01
N VAL A 106 15.58 4.73 -1.16
CA VAL A 106 15.84 5.51 -2.37
C VAL A 106 14.77 5.23 -3.41
N LEU A 107 14.18 6.30 -3.96
CA LEU A 107 13.22 6.22 -5.05
C LEU A 107 13.82 6.77 -6.33
N GLY A 108 13.70 6.01 -7.41
CA GLY A 108 14.03 6.45 -8.76
C GLY A 108 12.76 6.81 -9.53
N ILE A 109 12.75 7.99 -10.13
CA ILE A 109 11.69 8.43 -11.04
C ILE A 109 12.32 8.64 -12.41
N SER A 110 11.85 7.92 -13.42
CA SER A 110 12.36 7.99 -14.79
C SER A 110 11.25 8.41 -15.76
N LEU A 111 11.51 9.39 -16.62
CA LEU A 111 10.61 9.78 -17.70
C LEU A 111 10.78 8.83 -18.88
N GLU A 112 9.76 8.01 -19.12
CA GLU A 112 9.71 6.99 -20.17
C GLU A 112 8.47 7.21 -21.05
N PRO A 113 8.42 6.65 -22.27
CA PRO A 113 7.20 6.67 -23.08
C PRO A 113 6.01 6.08 -22.33
N ALA A 114 4.87 6.77 -22.38
CA ALA A 114 3.67 6.41 -21.64
C ALA A 114 3.18 4.98 -21.97
N GLU A 115 3.36 4.55 -23.23
CA GLU A 115 3.06 3.20 -23.70
C GLU A 115 3.90 2.13 -22.97
N SER A 116 5.21 2.38 -22.81
CA SER A 116 6.12 1.47 -22.10
C SER A 116 5.77 1.35 -20.62
N VAL A 117 5.42 2.47 -19.97
CA VAL A 117 5.00 2.48 -18.57
C VAL A 117 3.66 1.76 -18.41
N ALA A 118 2.72 1.97 -19.32
CA ALA A 118 1.43 1.27 -19.33
C ALA A 118 1.60 -0.25 -19.51
N ALA A 119 2.49 -0.70 -20.40
CA ALA A 119 2.81 -2.11 -20.59
C ALA A 119 3.36 -2.75 -19.30
N ARG A 120 4.32 -2.10 -18.63
CA ARG A 120 4.88 -2.59 -17.36
C ARG A 120 3.85 -2.63 -16.24
N MET A 121 2.95 -1.64 -16.18
CA MET A 121 1.84 -1.66 -15.22
C MET A 121 0.87 -2.82 -15.50
N ALA A 122 0.56 -3.09 -16.77
CA ALA A 122 -0.28 -4.22 -17.16
C ALA A 122 0.36 -5.56 -16.76
N GLU A 123 1.66 -5.74 -17.01
CA GLU A 123 2.43 -6.91 -16.58
C GLU A 123 2.46 -7.08 -15.05
N MET A 124 2.61 -5.99 -14.30
CA MET A 124 2.59 -6.05 -12.84
C MET A 124 1.21 -6.45 -12.31
N SER A 125 0.14 -5.94 -12.92
CA SER A 125 -1.22 -6.33 -12.57
C SER A 125 -1.54 -7.79 -12.94
N SER A 126 -1.01 -8.31 -14.05
CA SER A 126 -1.17 -9.71 -14.43
C SER A 126 -0.32 -10.66 -13.59
N ALA A 127 0.88 -10.25 -13.17
CA ALA A 127 1.71 -10.98 -12.20
C ALA A 127 1.09 -11.00 -10.79
N THR A 128 0.26 -10.01 -10.45
CA THR A 128 -0.52 -10.02 -9.20
C THR A 128 -1.77 -10.92 -9.34
N ALA A 129 -2.31 -11.07 -10.56
CA ALA A 129 -3.45 -11.94 -10.86
C ALA A 129 -3.11 -13.44 -10.87
N THR A 130 -1.84 -13.84 -11.07
CA THR A 130 -1.42 -15.26 -10.95
C THR A 130 -1.34 -15.75 -9.49
N GLY A 131 -1.44 -14.85 -8.50
CA GLY A 131 -1.58 -15.20 -7.07
C GLY A 131 -3.01 -15.11 -6.52
N ALA A 132 -3.97 -14.58 -7.28
CA ALA A 132 -5.36 -14.46 -6.88
C ALA A 132 -6.26 -14.52 -8.11
N GLY A 133 -6.82 -15.71 -8.37
CA GLY A 133 -7.89 -15.88 -9.34
C GLY A 133 -9.13 -15.12 -8.90
N ALA A 134 -9.28 -13.88 -9.36
CA ALA A 134 -10.54 -13.15 -9.37
C ALA A 134 -10.46 -12.05 -10.44
N LEU A 135 -10.87 -12.41 -11.65
CA LEU A 135 -11.15 -11.45 -12.72
C LEU A 135 -12.45 -10.71 -12.40
N VAL A 136 -12.38 -9.41 -12.10
CA VAL A 136 -13.51 -8.50 -12.30
C VAL A 136 -13.00 -7.28 -13.06
N PRO A 137 -13.43 -7.05 -14.31
CA PRO A 137 -13.22 -5.79 -14.97
C PRO A 137 -14.30 -4.81 -14.50
N VAL A 138 -13.92 -3.69 -13.90
CA VAL A 138 -14.80 -2.51 -13.86
C VAL A 138 -13.94 -1.27 -14.09
N SER A 139 -14.18 -0.68 -15.24
CA SER A 139 -13.82 0.69 -15.57
C SER A 139 -14.69 1.66 -14.75
N ALA A 140 -14.13 2.86 -14.53
CA ALA A 140 -14.77 4.04 -13.94
C ALA A 140 -14.82 4.11 -12.40
N ALA A 141 -13.97 5.01 -11.88
CA ALA A 141 -14.25 5.94 -10.80
C ALA A 141 -15.14 5.43 -9.63
N ALA A 142 -14.52 4.85 -8.61
CA ALA A 142 -14.91 5.03 -7.21
C ALA A 142 -13.88 4.38 -6.28
N ASP A 143 -13.34 5.17 -5.36
CA ASP A 143 -13.06 4.78 -3.96
C ASP A 143 -12.87 3.27 -3.71
N GLN A 144 -11.66 2.75 -3.94
CA GLN A 144 -11.28 1.44 -3.41
C GLN A 144 -10.15 1.61 -2.42
N ARG A 145 -10.56 1.95 -1.20
CA ARG A 145 -9.97 1.42 0.02
C ARG A 145 -9.77 -0.08 -0.18
N LEU A 146 -8.54 -0.50 -0.43
CA LEU A 146 -8.14 -1.91 -0.28
C LEU A 146 -8.16 -2.23 1.22
N GLY A 147 -9.37 -2.36 1.76
CA GLY A 147 -9.60 -3.06 3.01
C GLY A 147 -9.18 -4.53 2.85
N PRO A 148 -8.87 -5.23 3.95
CA PRO A 148 -8.62 -6.66 3.92
C PRO A 148 -9.78 -7.38 3.19
N SER A 149 -9.45 -8.45 2.45
CA SER A 149 -10.44 -9.19 1.66
C SER A 149 -11.67 -9.55 2.51
N THR A 150 -12.86 -9.55 1.91
CA THR A 150 -14.13 -9.89 2.58
C THR A 150 -14.04 -11.20 3.38
N LEU A 151 -13.20 -12.13 2.92
CA LEU A 151 -12.87 -13.39 3.59
C LEU A 151 -12.10 -13.17 4.91
N VAL A 152 -11.05 -12.35 4.89
CA VAL A 152 -10.27 -11.99 6.10
C VAL A 152 -11.15 -11.23 7.10
N LEU A 153 -12.02 -10.35 6.60
CA LEU A 153 -12.99 -9.63 7.42
C LEU A 153 -13.97 -10.61 8.10
N ALA A 154 -14.56 -11.52 7.33
CA ALA A 154 -15.47 -12.55 7.85
C ALA A 154 -14.79 -13.47 8.88
N GLN A 155 -13.54 -13.87 8.63
CA GLN A 155 -12.75 -14.66 9.57
C GLN A 155 -12.51 -13.91 10.89
N ARG A 156 -12.22 -12.60 10.83
CA ARG A 156 -12.03 -11.76 12.04
C ARG A 156 -13.32 -11.58 12.82
N ILE A 157 -14.44 -11.34 12.13
CA ILE A 157 -15.78 -11.23 12.75
C ILE A 157 -16.11 -12.52 13.50
N ILE A 158 -15.94 -13.68 12.85
CA ILE A 158 -16.24 -14.99 13.44
C ILE A 158 -15.29 -15.29 14.61
N LYS A 159 -13.99 -14.94 14.50
CA LYS A 159 -13.02 -15.12 15.58
C LYS A 159 -13.36 -14.29 16.83
N ASN A 160 -13.79 -13.04 16.65
CA ASN A 160 -14.24 -12.20 17.76
C ASN A 160 -15.52 -12.77 18.40
N ALA A 161 -16.49 -13.18 17.58
CA ALA A 161 -17.72 -13.82 18.05
C ALA A 161 -17.41 -15.07 18.88
N PHE A 162 -16.55 -15.95 18.37
CA PHE A 162 -16.15 -17.17 19.07
C PHE A 162 -15.49 -16.87 20.42
N ASN A 163 -14.52 -15.95 20.47
CA ASN A 163 -13.86 -15.59 21.73
C ASN A 163 -14.84 -15.02 22.77
N PHE A 164 -15.82 -14.22 22.33
CA PHE A 164 -16.84 -13.70 23.22
C PHE A 164 -17.76 -14.81 23.72
N LEU A 165 -18.31 -15.64 22.82
CA LEU A 165 -19.22 -16.72 23.19
C LEU A 165 -18.55 -17.78 24.06
N ALA A 166 -17.29 -18.08 23.82
CA ALA A 166 -16.48 -18.99 24.64
C ALA A 166 -16.29 -18.46 26.06
N SER A 167 -16.28 -17.13 26.27
CA SER A 167 -16.24 -16.55 27.62
C SER A 167 -17.54 -16.72 28.41
N PHE A 168 -18.66 -17.01 27.73
CA PHE A 168 -19.96 -17.30 28.31
C PHE A 168 -20.34 -18.79 28.19
N SER A 169 -19.43 -19.65 27.74
CA SER A 169 -19.72 -21.07 27.66
C SER A 169 -19.81 -21.67 29.06
N GLY A 170 -20.85 -22.47 29.27
CA GLY A 170 -21.07 -23.21 30.51
C GLY A 170 -21.28 -24.67 30.18
N THR A 171 -20.84 -25.57 31.07
CA THR A 171 -21.01 -27.00 30.87
C THR A 171 -22.40 -27.43 31.34
N ALA A 172 -23.28 -27.81 30.42
CA ALA A 172 -24.51 -28.53 30.78
C ALA A 172 -24.21 -30.04 30.67
N GLY A 173 -23.68 -30.62 31.74
CA GLY A 173 -23.22 -32.02 31.72
C GLY A 173 -21.86 -32.16 31.03
N GLN A 174 -21.77 -32.93 29.94
CA GLN A 174 -20.56 -33.15 29.13
C GLN A 174 -20.55 -32.34 27.82
N VAL A 175 -21.57 -31.51 27.60
CA VAL A 175 -21.70 -30.69 26.39
C VAL A 175 -21.48 -29.23 26.76
N GLU A 176 -20.57 -28.57 26.07
CA GLU A 176 -20.35 -27.14 26.17
C GLU A 176 -21.52 -26.43 25.49
N VAL A 177 -22.32 -25.69 26.27
CA VAL A 177 -23.52 -25.02 25.76
C VAL A 177 -23.30 -23.53 25.84
N VAL A 178 -23.48 -22.87 24.70
CA VAL A 178 -23.48 -21.42 24.59
C VAL A 178 -24.94 -20.96 24.67
N PRO A 179 -25.32 -20.18 25.70
CA PRO A 179 -26.67 -19.63 25.78
C PRO A 179 -26.95 -18.73 24.58
N LEU A 180 -28.08 -18.97 23.87
CA LEU A 180 -28.49 -18.13 22.71
C LEU A 180 -28.57 -16.64 23.07
N LYS A 181 -28.90 -16.32 24.32
CA LYS A 181 -28.95 -14.95 24.84
C LYS A 181 -27.59 -14.23 24.80
N ALA A 182 -26.49 -14.95 25.01
CA ALA A 182 -25.14 -14.38 24.92
C ALA A 182 -24.78 -13.99 23.48
N PHE A 183 -25.28 -14.75 22.50
CA PHE A 183 -25.13 -14.42 21.09
C PHE A 183 -25.95 -13.19 20.69
N GLU A 184 -27.21 -13.11 21.13
CA GLU A 184 -28.04 -11.91 20.90
C GLU A 184 -27.41 -10.64 21.48
N ASP A 185 -26.87 -10.73 22.69
CA ASP A 185 -26.20 -9.60 23.37
C ASP A 185 -24.90 -9.19 22.66
N TRP A 186 -24.13 -10.16 22.17
CA TRP A 186 -22.95 -9.88 21.33
C TRP A 186 -23.34 -9.19 20.03
N TRP A 187 -24.33 -9.73 19.31
CA TRP A 187 -24.79 -9.22 18.02
C TRP A 187 -25.24 -7.76 18.13
N ARG A 188 -26.01 -7.42 19.18
CA ARG A 188 -26.43 -6.03 19.45
C ARG A 188 -25.25 -5.09 19.66
N LYS A 189 -24.21 -5.53 20.37
CA LYS A 189 -22.99 -4.74 20.59
C LYS A 189 -22.19 -4.57 19.30
N PHE A 190 -22.07 -5.63 18.51
CA PHE A 190 -21.40 -5.64 17.22
C PHE A 190 -22.07 -4.67 16.22
N GLU A 191 -23.40 -4.73 16.09
CA GLU A 191 -24.15 -3.87 15.18
C GLU A 191 -24.02 -2.37 15.55
N SER A 192 -24.09 -2.06 16.85
CA SER A 192 -23.90 -0.70 17.36
C SER A 192 -22.49 -0.17 17.05
N LYS A 193 -21.47 -1.00 17.25
CA LYS A 193 -20.07 -0.68 16.90
C LYS A 193 -19.88 -0.49 15.41
N LEU A 194 -20.45 -1.36 14.57
CA LEU A 194 -20.37 -1.27 13.11
C LEU A 194 -21.03 0.01 12.57
N ARG A 195 -22.18 0.42 13.14
CA ARG A 195 -22.85 1.66 12.74
C ARG A 195 -22.05 2.90 13.13
N THR A 196 -21.32 2.83 14.24
CA THR A 196 -20.59 3.98 14.81
C THR A 196 -19.18 4.11 14.23
N ASP A 197 -18.48 3.00 13.98
CA ASP A 197 -17.14 2.97 13.42
C ASP A 197 -16.99 1.77 12.48
N PRO A 198 -17.28 1.90 11.18
CA PRO A 198 -17.11 0.81 10.21
C PRO A 198 -15.66 0.30 10.07
N GLY A 199 -14.67 1.11 10.47
CA GLY A 199 -13.25 0.77 10.37
C GLY A 199 -12.73 -0.12 11.48
N PHE A 200 -13.53 -0.41 12.52
CA PHE A 200 -13.08 -1.24 13.65
C PHE A 200 -12.72 -2.67 13.23
N LEU A 201 -13.31 -3.18 12.14
CA LEU A 201 -13.05 -4.51 11.61
C LEU A 201 -11.67 -4.65 10.95
N GLU A 202 -11.05 -3.53 10.60
CA GLU A 202 -9.74 -3.47 9.94
C GLU A 202 -8.58 -3.39 10.94
N ARG A 203 -8.89 -3.10 12.21
CA ARG A 203 -7.92 -3.04 13.30
C ARG A 203 -7.80 -4.44 13.93
N ASP A 204 -6.61 -5.05 13.92
CA ASP A 204 -6.32 -6.20 14.79
C ASP A 204 -6.26 -5.70 16.23
N ASP A 205 -7.14 -6.25 17.08
CA ASP A 205 -6.92 -6.33 18.52
C ASP A 205 -6.46 -7.75 18.85
#